data_AF-A0A061A268-F1
#
_entry.id   AF-A0A061A268-F1
#
_cell.length_a   1.000
_cell.length_b   1.000
_cell.length_c   1.000
_cell.angle_alpha   90.00
_cell.angle_beta   90.00
_cell.angle_gamma   90.00
#
_symmetry.space_group_name_H-M   'P 1'
#
loop_
_entity.id
_entity.type
_entity.pdbx_description
1 polymer ?
#
loop_
_entity_poly.entity_id
_entity_poly.type
_entity_poly.pdbx_seq_one_letter_code
_entity_poly.pdbx_strand_id
1 'polypeptide(L)' 'MNIEIIRNTLYKAYLEAFYKFCSTLGGTTGDTMCPILEFEADRRAFIITINSFGTELSKEDRAK' A
#
# COMPACT_ATOMS: atom_id res chain seq x y z
N MET A 1 -7.61 14.95 6.80
CA MET A 1 -7.36 13.85 7.74
C MET A 1 -8.27 12.64 7.48
N ASN A 2 -9.59 12.71 7.70
CA ASN A 2 -10.49 11.55 7.53
C ASN A 2 -10.53 10.98 6.09
N ILE A 3 -10.65 11.83 5.06
CA ILE A 3 -10.63 11.41 3.64
C ILE A 3 -9.32 10.73 3.23
N GLU A 4 -8.19 11.17 3.80
CA GLU A 4 -6.89 10.62 3.43
C GLU A 4 -6.64 9.25 4.05
N ILE A 5 -7.11 9.04 5.28
CA ILE A 5 -7.11 7.73 5.94
C ILE A 5 -7.96 6.76 5.12
N ILE A 6 -9.20 7.13 4.77
CA ILE A 6 -10.08 6.30 3.93
C ILE A 6 -9.40 5.94 2.60
N ARG A 7 -8.78 6.91 1.93
CA ARG A 7 -8.04 6.68 0.68
C ARG A 7 -6.87 5.72 0.88
N ASN A 8 -6.09 5.86 1.95
CA ASN A 8 -4.95 4.97 2.23
C ASN A 8 -5.41 3.55 2.53
N THR A 9 -6.45 3.38 3.36
CA THR A 9 -7.01 2.07 3.70
C THR A 9 -7.59 1.37 2.46
N LEU A 10 -8.32 2.08 1.60
CA LEU A 10 -8.81 1.51 0.33
C LEU A 10 -7.66 1.11 -0.60
N TYR A 11 -6.62 1.93 -0.67
CA TYR A 11 -5.49 1.64 -1.55
C TYR A 11 -4.66 0.44 -1.06
N LYS A 12 -4.53 0.27 0.26
CA LYS A 12 -3.91 -0.92 0.84
C LYS A 12 -4.69 -2.18 0.47
N ALA A 13 -6.01 -2.18 0.68
CA ALA A 13 -6.86 -3.31 0.31
C ALA A 13 -6.77 -3.61 -1.21
N TYR A 14 -6.71 -2.56 -2.04
CA TYR A 14 -6.48 -2.70 -3.48
C TYR A 14 -5.14 -3.36 -3.80
N LEU A 15 -4.03 -2.88 -3.23
CA LEU A 15 -2.70 -3.46 -3.48
C LEU A 15 -2.62 -4.93 -3.05
N GLU A 16 -3.19 -5.28 -1.90
CA GLU A 16 -3.23 -6.67 -1.41
C GLU A 16 -4.05 -7.58 -2.34
N ALA A 17 -5.22 -7.12 -2.78
CA ALA A 17 -6.07 -7.87 -3.70
C ALA A 17 -5.42 -8.01 -5.09
N PHE A 18 -4.80 -6.94 -5.57
CA PHE A 18 -4.17 -6.92 -6.90
C PHE A 18 -2.90 -7.75 -6.94
N TYR A 19 -2.10 -7.75 -5.87
CA TYR A 19 -0.95 -8.65 -5.74
C TYR A 19 -1.40 -10.11 -5.77
N LYS A 20 -2.44 -10.48 -5.00
CA LYS A 20 -3.00 -11.84 -5.04
C LYS A 20 -3.52 -12.21 -6.43
N PHE A 21 -4.15 -11.27 -7.13
CA PHE A 21 -4.60 -11.47 -8.50
C PHE A 21 -3.42 -11.75 -9.45
N CYS A 22 -2.38 -10.90 -9.45
CA CYS A 22 -1.18 -11.10 -10.26
C CYS A 22 -0.44 -12.40 -9.93
N SER A 23 -0.35 -12.75 -8.64
CA SER A 23 0.23 -14.01 -8.18
C SER A 23 -0.59 -15.22 -8.67
N THR A 24 -1.92 -15.11 -8.74
CA THR A 24 -2.80 -16.17 -9.25
C THR A 24 -2.68 -16.34 -10.77
N LEU A 25 -2.44 -15.26 -11.52
CA LEU A 25 -2.20 -15.33 -12.97
C LEU A 25 -0.89 -16.06 -13.30
N GLY A 26 0.14 -15.88 -12.47
CA GLY A 26 1.44 -16.52 -12.66
C GLY A 26 2.14 -16.14 -13.97
N GLY A 27 3.16 -16.92 -14.33
CA GLY A 27 3.97 -16.71 -15.53
C GLY A 27 4.63 -15.33 -15.58
N THR A 28 4.85 -14.81 -16.78
CA THR A 28 5.51 -13.52 -16.99
C THR A 28 4.80 -12.37 -16.26
N THR A 29 3.48 -12.42 -16.12
CA THR A 29 2.70 -11.39 -15.42
C THR A 29 2.99 -11.41 -13.92
N GLY A 30 2.99 -12.58 -13.28
CA GLY A 30 3.36 -12.69 -11.86
C GLY A 30 4.81 -12.26 -11.61
N ASP A 31 5.75 -12.76 -12.41
CA ASP A 31 7.19 -12.52 -12.24
C ASP A 31 7.58 -11.05 -12.41
N THR A 32 6.84 -10.29 -13.23
CA THR A 32 7.10 -8.87 -13.46
C THR A 32 6.28 -7.96 -12.54
N MET A 33 4.99 -8.24 -12.35
CA MET A 33 4.11 -7.36 -11.58
C MET A 33 4.30 -7.51 -10.07
N CYS A 34 4.54 -8.71 -9.54
CA CYS A 34 4.68 -8.89 -8.09
C CYS A 34 5.83 -8.05 -7.50
N PRO A 35 7.05 -8.04 -8.08
CA PRO A 35 8.14 -7.18 -7.60
C PRO A 35 7.84 -5.67 -7.72
N ILE A 36 7.12 -5.25 -8.78
CA ILE A 36 6.71 -3.85 -8.96
C ILE A 36 5.74 -3.44 -7.85
N LEU A 37 4.78 -4.30 -7.52
CA LEU A 37 3.78 -4.04 -6.49
C LEU A 37 4.39 -4.06 -5.08
N GLU A 38 5.38 -4.92 -4.82
CA GLU A 38 6.18 -4.91 -3.59
C GLU A 38 6.89 -3.56 -3.40
N PHE A 39 7.56 -3.07 -4.45
CA PHE A 39 8.23 -1.78 -4.40
C PHE A 39 7.26 -0.60 -4.19
N GLU A 40 6.10 -0.61 -4.85
CA GLU A 40 5.08 0.43 -4.65
C GLU A 40 4.51 0.42 -3.23
N ALA A 41 4.34 -0.77 -2.63
CA ALA A 41 3.90 -0.91 -1.25
C ALA A 41 4.93 -0.31 -0.27
N ASP A 42 6.22 -0.64 -0.44
CA ASP A 42 7.32 -0.11 0.38
C ASP A 42 7.45 1.41 0.24
N ARG A 43 7.40 1.91 -1.00
CA ARG A 43 7.42 3.35 -1.29
C ARG A 43 6.30 4.08 -0.56
N ARG A 44 5.08 3.54 -0.58
CA ARG A 44 3.94 4.12 0.13
C ARG A 44 4.11 4.09 1.64
N ALA A 45 4.59 2.98 2.20
CA ALA A 45 4.84 2.87 3.63
C ALA A 45 5.82 3.95 4.11
N PHE A 46 6.91 4.19 3.37
CA PHE A 46 7.87 5.25 3.69
C PHE A 46 7.26 6.65 3.57
N ILE A 47 6.56 6.94 2.46
CA ILE A 47 5.96 8.27 2.25
C ILE A 47 4.90 8.59 3.30
N ILE A 48 4.03 7.65 3.64
CA ILE A 48 3.02 7.84 4.69
C ILE A 48 3.70 8.08 6.04
N THR A 49 4.73 7.29 6.36
CA THR A 49 5.48 7.45 7.62
C THR A 49 6.12 8.83 7.72
N ILE A 50 6.82 9.28 6.67
CA ILE A 50 7.49 10.58 6.64
C ILE A 50 6.46 11.73 6.75
N ASN A 51 5.40 11.68 5.94
CA ASN A 51 4.39 12.75 5.89
C ASN A 51 3.49 12.79 7.13
N SER A 52 3.50 11.74 7.95
CA SER A 52 2.76 11.70 9.22
C SER A 52 3.53 12.33 10.38
N PHE A 53 4.80 12.72 10.21
CA PHE A 53 5.52 13.48 11.24
C PHE A 53 4.95 14.90 11.39
N GLY A 54 4.74 15.34 12.64
CA GLY A 54 4.17 16.65 12.94
C GLY A 54 2.65 16.76 12.74
N THR A 55 1.96 15.65 12.47
CA THR A 55 0.50 15.58 12.40
C THR A 55 -0.08 14.86 13.61
N GLU A 56 -1.37 15.07 13.92
CA GLU A 56 -2.09 14.34 15.00
C GLU A 56 -2.37 12.86 14.69
N LEU A 57 -1.78 12.29 13.62
CA LEU A 57 -1.95 10.88 13.28
C LEU A 57 -1.24 9.97 14.28
N SER A 58 -2.04 9.17 15.00
CA SER A 58 -1.57 8.10 15.87
C SER A 58 -0.84 7.01 15.08
N LYS A 59 -0.02 6.20 15.76
CA LYS A 59 0.64 5.04 15.12
C LYS A 59 -0.38 4.02 14.59
N GLU A 60 -1.52 3.90 15.24
CA GLU A 60 -2.59 2.97 14.87
C GLU A 60 -3.29 3.39 13.58
N ASP A 61 -3.45 4.69 13.35
CA ASP A 61 -4.01 5.23 12.10
C ASP A 61 -3.04 5.10 10.92
N ARG A 62 -1.73 4.97 11.17
CA ARG A 62 -0.71 4.71 10.14
C ARG A 62 -0.68 3.26 9.69
N ALA A 63 -1.09 2.33 10.56
CA ALA A 63 -1.06 0.89 10.28
C ALA A 63 -2.29 0.39 9.51
N LYS A 64 -3.36 1.19 9.46
CA LYS A 64 -4.64 0.86 8.83
C LYS A 64 -4.61 1.05 7.32
#